data_AF-A0A7G8DJN0-F1
#
_entry.id   AF-A0A7G8DJN0-F1
#
_cell.length_a   1.000
_cell.length_b   1.000
_cell.length_c   1.000
_cell.angle_alpha   90.00
_cell.angle_beta   90.00
_cell.angle_gamma   90.00
#
_symmetry.space_group_name_H-M   'P 1'
#
loop_
_entity.id
_entity.type
_entity.pdbx_description
1 polymer ?
#
loop_
_entity_poly.entity_id
_entity_poly.type
_entity_poly.pdbx_seq_one_letter_code
_entity_poly.pdbx_strand_id
1 'polypeptide(L)'
;MDPQVRCYRSHFSDRMEMRADPSTIATYLDQHQGWFCRCAAPMEVEALDPQAYALTLGRFGNFGFEVEPTIGLRLLPRQDRSYAIETVALPDHDPALAKLYDVDFQANLCLVDLPENTAELDQTWVNWTLDLTVWIALPRVITMLPNGLVQSSGDHLLRQIVRQISRRLTWKVQEDFHSTHELTCPPRRRAAF
;
A
#
# COMPACT_ATOMS: atom_id res chain seq x y z
N MET A 1 6.72 5.25 27.73
CA MET A 1 6.12 5.66 26.45
C MET A 1 5.56 7.05 26.62
N ASP A 2 5.84 7.95 25.69
CA ASP A 2 5.24 9.29 25.68
C ASP A 2 3.71 9.15 25.52
N PRO A 3 2.88 9.68 26.44
CA PRO A 3 1.42 9.55 26.37
C PRO A 3 0.80 10.21 25.13
N GLN A 4 1.56 11.01 24.38
CA GLN A 4 1.13 11.61 23.12
C GLN A 4 1.27 10.67 21.92
N VAL A 5 2.19 9.69 21.98
CA VAL A 5 2.40 8.75 20.88
C VAL A 5 1.34 7.66 20.93
N ARG A 6 0.66 7.45 19.80
CA ARG A 6 -0.26 6.35 19.56
C ARG A 6 0.31 5.45 18.49
N CYS A 7 0.08 4.15 18.65
CA CYS A 7 0.49 3.13 17.72
C CYS A 7 -0.75 2.43 17.18
N TYR A 8 -0.85 2.35 15.86
CA TYR A 8 -1.95 1.75 15.14
C TYR A 8 -1.37 0.64 14.26
N ARG A 9 -1.94 -0.56 14.36
CA ARG A 9 -1.46 -1.73 13.60
C ARG A 9 -2.60 -2.31 12.80
N SER A 10 -2.32 -2.69 11.57
CA SER A 10 -3.29 -3.35 10.70
C SER A 10 -2.60 -4.30 9.73
N HIS A 11 -3.29 -5.40 9.46
CA HIS A 11 -2.90 -6.38 8.44
C HIS A 11 -3.99 -6.42 7.38
N PHE A 12 -3.58 -6.43 6.12
CA PHE A 12 -4.47 -6.51 4.97
C PHE A 12 -3.97 -7.59 4.03
N SER A 13 -4.91 -8.26 3.36
CA SER A 13 -4.59 -9.17 2.28
C SER A 13 -5.69 -9.17 1.24
N ASP A 14 -5.32 -9.37 -0.01
CA ASP A 14 -6.26 -9.51 -1.11
C ASP A 14 -5.55 -10.18 -2.30
N ARG A 15 -6.25 -10.29 -3.44
CA ARG A 15 -5.72 -10.86 -4.67
C ARG A 15 -6.08 -10.01 -5.88
N MET A 16 -5.20 -10.00 -6.87
CA MET A 16 -5.48 -9.47 -8.21
C MET A 16 -5.47 -10.60 -9.24
N GLU A 17 -6.51 -10.65 -10.06
CA GLU A 17 -6.63 -11.58 -11.17
C GLU A 17 -5.85 -11.00 -12.36
N MET A 18 -4.79 -11.67 -12.80
CA MET A 18 -3.97 -11.27 -13.95
C MET A 18 -4.09 -12.34 -15.05
N ARG A 19 -4.68 -11.97 -16.18
CA ARG A 19 -5.02 -12.91 -17.26
C ARG A 19 -3.86 -13.19 -18.21
N ALA A 20 -2.76 -13.65 -17.65
CA ALA A 20 -1.56 -14.03 -18.38
C ALA A 20 -0.78 -15.09 -17.63
N ASP A 21 0.22 -15.66 -18.29
CA ASP A 21 1.16 -16.57 -17.67
C ASP A 21 2.03 -15.86 -16.61
N PRO A 22 2.60 -16.60 -15.64
CA PRO A 22 3.41 -16.02 -14.56
C PRO A 22 4.62 -15.22 -15.04
N SER A 23 5.21 -15.56 -16.19
CA SER A 23 6.42 -14.89 -16.68
C SER A 23 6.12 -13.51 -17.26
N THR A 24 4.99 -13.37 -17.96
CA THR A 24 4.49 -12.07 -18.44
C THR A 24 4.18 -11.13 -17.27
N ILE A 25 3.47 -11.64 -16.26
CA ILE A 25 3.14 -10.86 -15.06
C ILE A 25 4.40 -10.46 -14.29
N ALA A 26 5.35 -11.37 -14.17
CA ALA A 26 6.59 -11.08 -13.48
C ALA A 26 7.38 -9.96 -14.19
N THR A 27 7.49 -10.04 -15.51
CA THR A 27 8.14 -9.00 -16.33
C THR A 27 7.49 -7.63 -16.12
N TYR A 28 6.15 -7.58 -16.04
CA TYR A 28 5.44 -6.35 -15.75
C TYR A 28 5.74 -5.82 -14.34
N LEU A 29 5.68 -6.67 -13.30
CA LEU A 29 5.93 -6.27 -11.91
C LEU A 29 7.38 -5.81 -11.69
N ASP A 30 8.36 -6.42 -12.37
CA ASP A 30 9.77 -6.01 -12.35
C ASP A 30 9.96 -4.58 -12.92
N GLN A 31 9.06 -4.13 -13.80
CA GLN A 31 9.10 -2.79 -14.43
C GLN A 31 8.32 -1.72 -13.63
N HIS A 32 8.40 -1.78 -12.31
CA HIS A 32 7.62 -0.93 -11.41
C HIS A 32 7.88 0.57 -11.54
N GLN A 33 9.04 1.00 -12.03
CA GLN A 33 9.31 2.41 -12.35
C GLN A 33 8.26 3.01 -13.30
N GLY A 34 7.74 2.19 -14.23
CA GLY A 34 6.71 2.61 -15.16
C GLY A 34 5.33 2.67 -14.50
N TRP A 35 4.86 1.55 -13.97
CA TRP A 35 3.46 1.41 -13.55
C TRP A 35 3.18 1.97 -12.15
N PHE A 36 4.15 2.00 -11.22
CA PHE A 36 3.90 2.38 -9.84
C PHE A 36 3.42 3.84 -9.73
N CYS A 37 4.12 4.78 -10.36
CA CYS A 37 3.75 6.19 -10.38
C CYS A 37 2.38 6.42 -11.05
N ARG A 38 2.09 5.70 -12.16
CA ARG A 38 0.79 5.80 -12.84
C ARG A 38 -0.35 5.27 -11.98
N CYS A 39 -0.13 4.13 -11.31
CA CYS A 39 -1.15 3.45 -10.53
C CYS A 39 -1.44 4.15 -9.19
N ALA A 40 -0.46 4.86 -8.65
CA ALA A 40 -0.58 5.57 -7.38
C ALA A 40 -1.45 6.83 -7.45
N ALA A 41 -1.68 7.41 -8.63
CA ALA A 41 -2.55 8.59 -8.76
C ALA A 41 -3.90 8.37 -8.05
N PRO A 42 -4.34 9.30 -7.18
CA PRO A 42 -3.94 10.71 -7.11
C PRO A 42 -2.91 10.97 -6.02
N MET A 43 -2.36 9.93 -5.39
CA MET A 43 -1.26 10.07 -4.43
C MET A 43 -0.04 10.58 -5.19
N GLU A 44 0.74 11.42 -4.52
CA GLU A 44 1.96 11.95 -5.10
C GLU A 44 3.07 10.91 -4.92
N VAL A 45 3.78 10.63 -6.01
CA VAL A 45 4.90 9.70 -6.03
C VAL A 45 6.10 10.41 -6.62
N GLU A 46 7.19 10.44 -5.85
CA GLU A 46 8.48 10.92 -6.28
C GLU A 46 9.47 9.75 -6.27
N ALA A 47 10.19 9.54 -7.37
CA ALA A 47 11.25 8.53 -7.41
C ALA A 47 12.49 9.05 -6.68
N LEU A 48 12.93 8.33 -5.66
CA LEU A 48 14.15 8.62 -4.90
C LEU A 48 15.37 7.99 -5.59
N ASP A 49 15.19 6.76 -6.07
CA ASP A 49 16.15 6.00 -6.87
C ASP A 49 15.40 5.00 -7.77
N PRO A 50 16.07 4.18 -8.62
CA PRO A 50 15.40 3.21 -9.49
C PRO A 50 14.47 2.19 -8.79
N GLN A 51 14.64 1.97 -7.48
CA GLN A 51 13.88 1.03 -6.66
C GLN A 51 13.15 1.68 -5.48
N ALA A 52 13.41 2.95 -5.17
CA ALA A 52 12.81 3.64 -4.04
C ALA A 52 11.97 4.85 -4.45
N TYR A 53 10.87 5.06 -3.73
CA TYR A 53 9.87 6.08 -4.01
C TYR A 53 9.41 6.73 -2.71
N ALA A 54 9.18 8.04 -2.71
CA ALA A 54 8.39 8.72 -1.71
C ALA A 54 6.93 8.70 -2.15
N LEU A 55 6.06 8.14 -1.31
CA LEU A 55 4.61 8.06 -1.55
C LEU A 55 3.88 8.93 -0.52
N THR A 56 3.26 10.02 -0.97
CA THR A 56 2.42 10.88 -0.15
C THR A 56 0.97 10.46 -0.28
N LEU A 57 0.38 9.95 0.82
CA LEU A 57 -0.94 9.33 0.80
C LEU A 57 -2.10 10.33 0.69
N GLY A 58 -1.85 11.61 0.96
CA GLY A 58 -2.84 12.69 1.07
C GLY A 58 -3.15 13.06 2.52
N ARG A 59 -4.04 14.03 2.74
CA ARG A 59 -4.38 14.53 4.08
C ARG A 59 -5.43 13.69 4.77
N PHE A 60 -5.16 13.33 6.02
CA PHE A 60 -6.05 12.58 6.87
C PHE A 60 -6.08 13.15 8.27
N GLY A 61 -7.27 13.24 8.86
CA GLY A 61 -7.41 13.85 10.17
C GLY A 61 -8.64 13.40 10.92
N ASN A 62 -8.58 13.61 12.23
CA ASN A 62 -9.68 13.41 13.15
C ASN A 62 -9.53 14.34 14.35
N PHE A 63 -10.64 14.71 14.99
CA PHE A 63 -10.65 15.62 16.14
C PHE A 63 -9.92 16.96 15.90
N GLY A 64 -9.94 17.47 14.66
CA GLY A 64 -9.27 18.72 14.28
C GLY A 64 -7.75 18.64 14.14
N PHE A 65 -7.17 17.43 14.22
CA PHE A 65 -5.76 17.18 13.88
C PHE A 65 -5.68 16.48 12.53
N GLU A 66 -4.83 16.99 11.65
CA GLU A 66 -4.67 16.50 10.28
C GLU A 66 -3.18 16.27 9.99
N VAL A 67 -2.89 15.20 9.26
CA VAL A 67 -1.54 14.77 8.87
C VAL A 67 -1.57 14.34 7.42
N GLU A 68 -0.51 14.69 6.68
CA GLU A 68 -0.27 14.23 5.31
C GLU A 68 0.98 13.34 5.31
N PRO A 69 0.83 12.02 5.52
CA PRO A 69 1.98 11.15 5.64
C PRO A 69 2.61 10.89 4.27
N THR A 70 3.92 11.08 4.23
CA THR A 70 4.81 10.63 3.16
C THR A 70 5.63 9.45 3.67
N ILE A 71 5.65 8.36 2.90
CA ILE A 71 6.32 7.10 3.23
C ILE A 71 7.40 6.85 2.18
N GLY A 72 8.63 6.56 2.62
CA GLY A 72 9.66 6.03 1.73
C GLY A 72 9.44 4.53 1.52
N LEU A 73 9.29 4.10 0.28
CA LEU A 73 9.05 2.71 -0.09
C LEU A 73 10.16 2.24 -1.01
N ARG A 74 10.72 1.05 -0.76
CA ARG A 74 11.60 0.35 -1.68
C ARG A 74 10.91 -0.90 -2.20
N LEU A 75 10.80 -0.98 -3.52
CA LEU A 75 10.32 -2.17 -4.22
C LEU A 75 11.53 -3.06 -4.48
N LEU A 76 11.59 -4.18 -3.78
CA LEU A 76 12.73 -5.10 -3.86
C LEU A 76 12.67 -5.92 -5.16
N PRO A 77 13.82 -6.31 -5.71
CA PRO A 77 13.88 -7.26 -6.81
C PRO A 77 13.13 -8.55 -6.46
N ARG A 78 12.51 -9.14 -7.48
CA ARG A 78 11.84 -10.43 -7.38
C ARG A 78 12.74 -11.49 -6.73
N GLN A 79 12.18 -12.20 -5.76
CA GLN A 79 12.74 -13.45 -5.23
C GLN A 79 11.79 -14.58 -5.59
N ASP A 80 12.20 -15.44 -6.52
CA ASP A 80 11.37 -16.50 -7.12
C ASP A 80 10.06 -15.97 -7.72
N ARG A 81 8.94 -16.13 -7.01
CA ARG A 81 7.59 -15.68 -7.40
C ARG A 81 7.06 -14.58 -6.49
N SER A 82 7.91 -14.03 -5.63
CA SER A 82 7.55 -13.06 -4.60
C SER A 82 8.22 -11.71 -4.84
N TYR A 83 7.51 -10.65 -4.49
CA TYR A 83 7.97 -9.25 -4.53
C TYR A 83 7.67 -8.61 -3.19
N ALA A 84 8.69 -8.03 -2.59
CA ALA A 84 8.55 -7.33 -1.31
C ALA A 84 8.62 -5.83 -1.53
N ILE A 85 7.84 -5.10 -0.73
CA ILE A 85 7.91 -3.64 -0.63
C ILE A 85 8.16 -3.33 0.84
N GLU A 86 9.26 -2.65 1.13
CA GLU A 86 9.65 -2.32 2.49
C GLU A 86 9.77 -0.81 2.67
N THR A 87 9.67 -0.36 3.92
CA THR A 87 9.90 1.04 4.26
C THR A 87 11.39 1.37 4.20
N VAL A 88 11.71 2.52 3.63
CA VAL A 88 13.05 3.12 3.66
C VAL A 88 13.00 4.53 4.18
N ALA A 89 14.12 5.00 4.73
CA ALA A 89 14.24 6.38 5.19
C ALA A 89 14.13 7.35 4.01
N LEU A 90 13.35 8.41 4.21
CA LEU A 90 13.26 9.52 3.26
C LEU A 90 14.50 10.42 3.42
N PRO A 91 15.25 10.73 2.34
CA PRO A 91 16.51 11.48 2.42
C PRO A 91 16.33 12.91 2.93
N ASP A 92 15.24 13.58 2.52
CA ASP A 92 14.93 14.98 2.90
C ASP A 92 13.71 15.07 3.82
N HIS A 93 13.50 14.06 4.69
CA HIS A 93 12.36 14.06 5.60
C HIS A 93 12.44 15.24 6.58
N ASP A 94 11.41 16.11 6.57
CA ASP A 94 11.33 17.22 7.51
C ASP A 94 11.41 16.68 8.96
N PRO A 95 12.43 17.08 9.75
CA PRO A 95 12.57 16.64 11.14
C PRO A 95 11.38 17.00 12.02
N ALA A 96 10.57 18.00 11.65
CA ALA A 96 9.33 18.31 12.35
C ALA A 96 8.23 17.26 12.07
N LEU A 97 8.08 16.83 10.81
CA LEU A 97 7.15 15.75 10.43
C LEU A 97 7.59 14.40 10.99
N ALA A 98 8.90 14.11 11.01
CA ALA A 98 9.48 12.91 11.61
C ALA A 98 9.18 12.75 13.10
N LYS A 99 8.85 13.85 13.79
CA LYS A 99 8.41 13.83 15.20
C LYS A 99 6.90 13.65 15.33
N LEU A 100 6.13 13.91 14.27
CA LEU A 100 4.68 13.84 14.26
C LEU A 100 4.17 12.46 13.88
N TYR A 101 4.83 11.77 12.95
CA TYR A 101 4.48 10.41 12.61
C TYR A 101 5.70 9.58 12.18
N ASP A 102 5.53 8.26 12.31
CA ASP A 102 6.42 7.27 11.72
C ASP A 102 5.56 6.13 11.16
N VAL A 103 6.00 5.51 10.07
CA VAL A 103 5.25 4.46 9.37
C VAL A 103 6.19 3.32 9.05
N ASP A 104 5.82 2.11 9.47
CA ASP A 104 6.41 0.86 9.01
C ASP A 104 5.40 0.15 8.11
N PHE A 105 5.71 0.16 6.82
CA PHE A 105 5.00 -0.46 5.71
C PHE A 105 5.80 -1.67 5.20
N GLN A 106 5.19 -2.85 5.26
CA GLN A 106 5.74 -4.10 4.76
C GLN A 106 4.70 -4.79 3.89
N ALA A 107 4.92 -4.85 2.58
CA ALA A 107 4.05 -5.58 1.66
C ALA A 107 4.77 -6.73 0.98
N ASN A 108 4.02 -7.78 0.65
CA ASN A 108 4.51 -8.90 -0.14
C ASN A 108 3.47 -9.25 -1.19
N LEU A 109 3.91 -9.47 -2.43
CA LEU A 109 3.10 -9.94 -3.55
C LEU A 109 3.64 -11.29 -3.99
N CYS A 110 2.79 -12.28 -4.20
CA CYS A 110 3.18 -13.62 -4.62
C CYS A 110 2.31 -14.10 -5.80
N LEU A 111 2.96 -14.56 -6.87
CA LEU A 111 2.28 -15.15 -8.02
C LEU A 111 1.87 -16.58 -7.68
N VAL A 112 0.58 -16.87 -7.82
CA VAL A 112 -0.02 -18.17 -7.56
C VAL A 112 -0.69 -18.66 -8.83
N ASP A 113 -0.34 -19.87 -9.25
CA ASP A 113 -1.02 -20.55 -10.36
C ASP A 113 -2.43 -20.98 -9.93
N LEU A 114 -3.40 -20.81 -10.81
CA LEU A 114 -4.70 -21.45 -10.62
C LEU A 114 -4.56 -22.97 -10.88
N PRO A 115 -5.28 -23.81 -10.13
CA PRO A 115 -5.28 -25.24 -10.40
C PRO A 115 -5.80 -25.52 -11.82
N GLU A 116 -5.13 -26.44 -12.53
CA GLU A 116 -5.34 -26.82 -13.95
C GLU A 116 -6.80 -27.17 -14.33
N ASN A 117 -7.69 -27.35 -13.35
CA ASN A 117 -9.10 -27.70 -13.54
C ASN A 117 -10.04 -26.52 -13.87
N THR A 118 -9.50 -25.32 -14.05
CA THR A 118 -10.27 -24.17 -14.56
C THR A 118 -10.07 -24.07 -16.07
N ALA A 119 -11.14 -24.28 -16.84
CA ALA A 119 -11.14 -24.34 -18.31
C ALA A 119 -10.78 -23.02 -19.03
N GLU A 120 -10.26 -22.03 -18.30
CA GLU A 120 -9.82 -20.72 -18.81
C GLU A 120 -8.30 -20.66 -18.66
N LEU A 121 -7.61 -21.07 -19.73
CA LEU A 121 -6.20 -21.49 -19.76
C LEU A 121 -5.12 -20.44 -19.42
N ASP A 122 -5.44 -19.21 -19.03
CA ASP A 122 -4.43 -18.16 -18.82
C ASP A 122 -4.77 -17.25 -17.64
N GLN A 123 -4.95 -17.82 -16.44
CA GLN A 123 -5.24 -17.03 -15.24
C GLN A 123 -4.22 -17.31 -14.14
N THR A 124 -3.39 -16.31 -13.87
CA THR A 124 -2.50 -16.28 -12.71
C THR A 124 -3.05 -15.27 -11.71
N TRP A 125 -3.06 -15.61 -10.43
CA TRP A 125 -3.43 -14.66 -9.40
C TRP A 125 -2.18 -14.11 -8.75
N VAL A 126 -2.20 -12.84 -8.38
CA VAL A 126 -1.19 -12.28 -7.49
C VAL A 126 -1.86 -12.02 -6.15
N ASN A 127 -1.52 -12.85 -5.17
CA ASN A 127 -1.92 -12.63 -3.79
C ASN A 127 -1.00 -11.59 -3.19
N TRP A 128 -1.53 -10.67 -2.41
CA TRP A 128 -0.72 -9.70 -1.71
C TRP A 128 -1.13 -9.55 -0.25
N THR A 129 -0.16 -9.22 0.58
CA THR A 129 -0.32 -8.91 2.01
C THR A 129 0.34 -7.57 2.30
N LEU A 130 -0.21 -6.84 3.28
CA LEU A 130 0.34 -5.59 3.78
C LEU A 130 0.22 -5.58 5.30
N ASP A 131 1.36 -5.55 5.96
CA ASP A 131 1.50 -5.22 7.37
C ASP A 131 1.85 -3.74 7.49
N LEU A 132 1.01 -3.00 8.22
CA LEU A 132 1.18 -1.57 8.43
C LEU A 132 1.17 -1.26 9.93
N THR A 133 2.22 -0.62 10.40
CA THR A 133 2.30 0.00 11.72
C THR A 133 2.50 1.49 11.57
N VAL A 134 1.67 2.29 12.22
CA VAL A 134 1.76 3.76 12.20
C VAL A 134 1.88 4.28 13.62
N TRP A 135 2.91 5.08 13.87
CA TRP A 135 3.06 5.84 15.10
C TRP A 135 2.71 7.30 14.82
N ILE A 136 1.87 7.89 15.67
CA ILE A 136 1.45 9.30 15.55
C ILE A 136 1.60 9.98 16.90
N ALA A 137 2.30 11.10 16.95
CA ALA A 137 2.36 11.98 18.10
C ALA A 137 1.19 12.97 18.07
N LEU A 138 0.19 12.75 18.91
CA LEU A 138 -1.01 13.57 18.99
C LEU A 138 -0.77 14.85 19.81
N PRO A 139 -1.38 15.99 19.43
CA PRO A 139 -1.39 17.19 20.25
C PRO A 139 -1.97 16.95 21.66
N ARG A 140 -1.46 17.69 22.66
CA ARG A 140 -1.88 17.54 24.07
C ARG A 140 -3.38 17.70 24.29
N VAL A 141 -4.05 18.54 23.51
CA VAL A 141 -5.51 18.72 23.61
C VAL A 141 -6.28 17.42 23.34
N ILE A 142 -5.79 16.57 22.43
CA ILE A 142 -6.44 15.28 22.11
C ILE A 142 -6.21 14.25 23.24
N THR A 143 -5.12 14.40 24.01
CA THR A 143 -4.88 13.54 25.18
C THR A 143 -5.87 13.76 26.33
N MET A 144 -6.70 14.80 26.27
CA MET A 144 -7.80 15.01 27.22
C MET A 144 -9.02 14.14 26.91
N LEU A 145 -9.11 13.54 25.72
CA LEU A 145 -10.17 12.59 25.39
C LEU A 145 -9.87 11.20 25.98
N PRO A 146 -10.90 10.37 26.25
CA PRO A 146 -10.71 9.02 26.72
C PRO A 146 -9.82 8.21 25.76
N ASN A 147 -8.78 7.57 26.30
CA ASN A 147 -7.79 6.83 25.49
C ASN A 147 -8.44 5.82 24.53
N GLY A 148 -9.47 5.09 24.96
CA GLY A 148 -10.19 4.13 24.12
C GLY A 148 -10.90 4.76 22.92
N LEU A 149 -11.43 5.99 23.07
CA LEU A 149 -12.06 6.72 21.98
C LEU A 149 -11.03 7.15 20.93
N VAL A 150 -9.91 7.71 21.38
CA VAL A 150 -8.81 8.16 20.49
C VAL A 150 -8.21 6.97 19.75
N GLN A 151 -7.99 5.85 20.44
CA GLN A 151 -7.45 4.63 19.83
C GLN A 151 -8.43 4.04 18.80
N SER A 152 -9.67 3.76 19.19
CA SER A 152 -10.66 3.16 18.29
C SER A 152 -10.97 4.02 17.06
N SER A 153 -11.05 5.33 17.24
CA SER A 153 -11.32 6.25 16.14
C SER A 153 -10.13 6.37 15.18
N GLY A 154 -8.90 6.37 15.71
CA GLY A 154 -7.67 6.31 14.90
C GLY A 154 -7.52 4.98 14.16
N ASP A 155 -7.76 3.84 14.83
CA ASP A 155 -7.75 2.51 14.21
C ASP A 155 -8.77 2.43 13.06
N HIS A 156 -9.97 2.98 13.25
CA HIS A 156 -11.00 2.99 12.21
C HIS A 156 -10.60 3.86 11.02
N LEU A 157 -10.09 5.07 11.28
CA LEU A 157 -9.61 5.97 10.24
C LEU A 157 -8.48 5.32 9.43
N LEU A 158 -7.45 4.79 10.10
CA LEU A 158 -6.33 4.14 9.43
C LEU A 158 -6.79 2.96 8.58
N ARG A 159 -7.66 2.09 9.13
CA ARG A 159 -8.24 0.99 8.36
C ARG A 159 -9.00 1.46 7.13
N GLN A 160 -9.76 2.55 7.23
CA GLN A 160 -10.50 3.11 6.10
C GLN A 160 -9.56 3.65 5.01
N ILE A 161 -8.52 4.38 5.41
CA ILE A 161 -7.53 4.95 4.50
C ILE A 161 -6.81 3.85 3.74
N VAL A 162 -6.23 2.89 4.46
CA VAL A 162 -5.46 1.80 3.85
C VAL A 162 -6.38 0.95 2.98
N ARG A 163 -7.60 0.64 3.44
CA ARG A 163 -8.58 -0.08 2.62
C ARG A 163 -8.91 0.68 1.34
N GLN A 164 -9.04 2.00 1.37
CA GLN A 164 -9.31 2.79 0.17
C GLN A 164 -8.11 2.80 -0.79
N ILE A 165 -6.90 3.03 -0.26
CA ILE A 165 -5.66 3.14 -1.01
C ILE A 165 -5.29 1.78 -1.62
N SER A 166 -5.23 0.71 -0.82
CA SER A 166 -4.89 -0.63 -1.31
C SER A 166 -5.88 -1.08 -2.38
N ARG A 167 -7.20 -0.90 -2.19
CA ARG A 167 -8.20 -1.23 -3.23
C ARG A 167 -8.01 -0.47 -4.53
N ARG A 168 -7.57 0.79 -4.43
CA ARG A 168 -7.31 1.61 -5.59
C ARG A 168 -6.06 1.14 -6.30
N LEU A 169 -4.97 0.92 -5.57
CA LEU A 169 -3.70 0.43 -6.10
C LEU A 169 -3.89 -0.94 -6.76
N THR A 170 -4.51 -1.91 -6.08
CA THR A 170 -4.79 -3.25 -6.64
C THR A 170 -5.57 -3.14 -7.95
N TRP A 171 -6.64 -2.33 -7.97
CA TRP A 171 -7.42 -2.13 -9.21
C TRP A 171 -6.61 -1.44 -10.29
N LYS A 172 -5.82 -0.42 -9.96
CA LYS A 172 -5.04 0.34 -10.92
C LYS A 172 -3.92 -0.49 -11.54
N VAL A 173 -3.23 -1.29 -10.74
CA VAL A 173 -2.20 -2.22 -11.21
C VAL A 173 -2.83 -3.28 -12.12
N GLN A 174 -4.01 -3.79 -11.77
CA GLN A 174 -4.76 -4.72 -12.61
C GLN A 174 -5.20 -4.08 -13.93
N GLU A 175 -5.77 -2.88 -13.89
CA GLU A 175 -6.22 -2.12 -15.06
C GLU A 175 -5.05 -1.75 -16.00
N ASP A 176 -3.95 -1.25 -15.45
CA ASP A 176 -2.73 -0.89 -16.21
C ASP A 176 -2.10 -2.14 -16.84
N PHE A 177 -2.02 -3.26 -16.12
CA PHE A 177 -1.53 -4.53 -16.67
C PHE A 177 -2.34 -4.97 -17.89
N HIS A 178 -3.67 -5.07 -17.75
CA HIS A 178 -4.51 -5.54 -18.86
C HIS A 178 -4.51 -4.55 -20.02
N SER A 179 -4.49 -3.24 -19.76
CA SER A 179 -4.43 -2.22 -20.80
C SER A 179 -3.11 -2.24 -21.58
N THR A 180 -1.98 -2.46 -20.91
CA THR A 180 -0.65 -2.48 -21.53
C THR A 180 -0.40 -3.76 -22.35
N HIS A 181 -1.13 -4.83 -22.06
CA HIS A 181 -1.04 -6.12 -22.74
C HIS A 181 -2.21 -6.38 -23.69
N GLU A 182 -3.09 -5.38 -23.93
CA GLU A 182 -4.27 -5.49 -24.80
C GLU A 182 -5.25 -6.62 -24.37
N LEU A 183 -5.29 -6.92 -23.08
CA LEU A 183 -6.15 -7.94 -22.49
C LEU A 183 -7.46 -7.35 -21.97
N THR A 184 -8.51 -8.17 -21.94
CA THR A 184 -9.78 -7.77 -21.30
C THR A 184 -9.62 -7.78 -19.78
N CYS A 185 -9.67 -6.60 -19.16
CA CYS A 185 -9.61 -6.46 -17.71
C CYS A 185 -10.82 -7.15 -17.04
N PRO A 186 -10.60 -8.02 -16.03
CA PRO A 186 -11.69 -8.63 -15.28
C PRO A 186 -12.50 -7.57 -14.51
N PRO A 187 -13.77 -7.85 -14.18
CA PRO A 187 -14.59 -6.91 -13.45
C PRO A 187 -13.99 -6.64 -12.06
N ARG A 188 -14.09 -5.39 -11.61
CA ARG A 188 -13.63 -4.98 -10.28
C ARG A 188 -14.33 -5.78 -9.19
N ARG A 189 -13.64 -6.79 -8.65
CA ARG A 189 -14.13 -7.57 -7.51
C ARG A 189 -13.95 -6.78 -6.22
N ARG A 190 -14.87 -6.95 -5.28
CA ARG A 190 -14.69 -6.40 -3.93
C ARG A 190 -13.60 -7.21 -3.24
N ALA A 191 -12.51 -6.53 -2.92
CA ALA A 191 -11.47 -7.00 -2.03
C ALA A 191 -12.06 -7.58 -0.73
N ALA A 192 -11.63 -8.78 -0.37
CA ALA A 192 -12.07 -9.48 0.82
C ALA A 192 -11.25 -9.03 2.05
N PHE A 193 -11.39 -7.77 2.48
CA PHE A 193 -10.89 -7.32 3.80
C PHE A 193 -11.98 -7.39 4.86
#